data_AF-A0AAV3FLD1-F1
#
_entry.id   AF-A0AAV3FLD1-F1
#
_cell.length_a   1.000
_cell.length_b   1.000
_cell.length_c   1.000
_cell.angle_alpha   90.00
_cell.angle_beta   90.00
_cell.angle_gamma   90.00
#
_symmetry.space_group_name_H-M   'P 1'
#
loop_
_entity.id
_entity.type
_entity.pdbx_description
1 polymer ?
#
loop_
_entity_poly.entity_id
_entity_poly.type
_entity_poly.pdbx_seq_one_letter_code
_entity_poly.pdbx_strand_id
1 'polypeptide(L)'
;MGHLDPFFQELNGIGILALIVTVIAVIVRVMFCKTMKERVLTAVAGLVFAVIASLGADYALRPFAGVGSSATGGSAFMELFIGFIVTVVAGTLWWGITFPRGEETPSPNNQLTLDPNTELKGFAPRYGLVAAMSNEGSYYGWFMIDHDNGGSPDPLYEASLNANLQQERQLGKLYGDPGSGLDYSAFGNTAVQAGQQGESALARIIAYMRLNVISFWSLYGLNENRQPINADIDCVLVGIDPQQQVHAWFVDAKNYKGGSDTKYVNLDPRNLVRMSISRRALIKGSDGTPVVKMSENMATQRDNWASTLETYHVAAQWMVCMVPGGHNGNPDVSEAVWPGNVRVVTPGQLVAEIQSLSLLPVDNIPPRVVRLFTSAVKQQAPAPAAPVTNTVPMPVTSPVPAPIPQPAITNNCPKCGQPLNGQTNFCPNCGTPLNA
;
A
#
# COMPACT_ATOMS: atom_id res chain seq x y z
N MET A 1 13.07 -39.94 -39.87
CA MET A 1 11.64 -39.63 -39.71
C MET A 1 11.19 -40.30 -38.42
N GLY A 2 11.24 -39.57 -37.31
CA GLY A 2 10.95 -40.10 -35.98
C GLY A 2 9.88 -39.22 -35.33
N HIS A 3 8.79 -39.86 -34.90
CA HIS A 3 7.75 -39.42 -33.97
C HIS A 3 7.69 -37.91 -33.68
N LEU A 4 6.99 -37.17 -34.55
CA LEU A 4 6.29 -35.97 -34.11
C LEU A 4 4.96 -36.43 -33.50
N ASP A 5 4.64 -35.87 -32.32
CA ASP A 5 3.52 -36.20 -31.46
C ASP A 5 2.17 -36.39 -32.20
N PRO A 6 1.25 -37.23 -31.69
CA PRO A 6 -0.09 -37.44 -32.26
C PRO A 6 -0.86 -36.13 -32.53
N PHE A 7 -0.51 -35.06 -31.82
CA PHE A 7 -1.03 -33.72 -32.02
C PHE A 7 -0.75 -33.12 -33.42
N PHE A 8 0.46 -33.29 -33.97
CA PHE A 8 0.80 -32.74 -35.29
C PHE A 8 0.20 -33.55 -36.44
N GLN A 9 -0.28 -34.76 -36.18
CA GLN A 9 -0.98 -35.58 -37.18
C GLN A 9 -2.46 -35.19 -37.34
N GLU A 10 -3.06 -34.53 -36.33
CA GLU A 10 -4.45 -34.09 -36.37
C GLU A 10 -4.67 -32.71 -37.01
N LEU A 11 -3.61 -31.92 -37.21
CA LEU A 11 -3.69 -30.60 -37.84
C LEU A 11 -3.44 -30.71 -39.35
N ASN A 12 -4.31 -30.11 -40.18
CA ASN A 12 -4.03 -29.95 -41.61
C ASN A 12 -2.96 -28.85 -41.80
N GLY A 13 -2.45 -28.70 -43.04
CA GLY A 13 -1.41 -27.70 -43.36
C GLY A 13 -1.77 -26.26 -42.95
N ILE A 14 -3.07 -25.94 -42.88
CA ILE A 14 -3.58 -24.64 -42.41
C ILE A 14 -3.46 -24.50 -40.88
N GLY A 15 -3.83 -25.53 -40.12
CA GLY A 15 -3.65 -25.55 -38.66
C GLY A 15 -2.18 -25.45 -38.25
N ILE A 16 -1.28 -26.08 -39.01
CA ILE A 16 0.17 -25.98 -38.80
C ILE A 16 0.68 -24.54 -39.05
N LEU A 17 0.23 -23.89 -40.12
CA LEU A 17 0.59 -22.49 -40.41
C LEU A 17 0.08 -21.54 -39.33
N ALA A 18 -1.16 -21.72 -38.86
CA ALA A 18 -1.73 -20.92 -37.78
C ALA A 18 -0.93 -21.07 -36.47
N LEU A 19 -0.48 -22.29 -36.17
CA LEU A 19 0.36 -22.56 -35.00
C LEU A 19 1.72 -21.88 -35.09
N ILE A 20 2.37 -21.94 -36.26
CA ILE A 20 3.66 -21.28 -36.46
C ILE A 20 3.54 -19.76 -36.27
N VAL A 21 2.52 -19.13 -36.87
CA VAL A 21 2.31 -17.68 -36.77
C VAL A 21 2.02 -17.25 -35.32
N THR A 22 1.17 -18.00 -34.62
CA THR A 22 0.81 -17.67 -33.22
C THR A 22 1.98 -17.89 -32.27
N VAL A 23 2.78 -18.95 -32.45
CA VAL A 23 4.00 -19.18 -31.66
C VAL A 23 5.05 -18.09 -31.90
N ILE A 24 5.24 -17.65 -33.15
CA ILE A 24 6.14 -16.53 -33.46
C ILE A 24 5.67 -15.25 -32.73
N ALA A 25 4.36 -14.96 -32.73
CA ALA A 25 3.81 -13.81 -32.01
C ALA A 25 4.07 -13.89 -30.49
N VAL A 26 3.95 -15.09 -29.89
CA VAL A 26 4.29 -15.33 -28.47
C VAL A 26 5.76 -15.07 -28.21
N ILE A 27 6.66 -15.59 -29.05
CA ILE A 27 8.12 -15.42 -28.90
C ILE A 27 8.50 -13.95 -28.98
N VAL A 28 8.02 -13.23 -30.01
CA VAL A 28 8.27 -11.79 -30.17
C VAL A 28 7.80 -11.05 -28.93
N ARG A 29 6.61 -11.37 -28.37
CA ARG A 29 6.10 -10.70 -27.18
C ARG A 29 6.93 -10.96 -25.93
N VAL A 30 7.38 -12.21 -25.71
CA VAL A 30 8.26 -12.56 -24.59
C VAL A 30 9.56 -11.74 -24.62
N MET A 31 10.10 -11.43 -25.80
CA MET A 31 11.28 -10.57 -25.94
C MET A 31 11.06 -9.13 -25.44
N PHE A 32 9.83 -8.62 -25.47
CA PHE A 32 9.47 -7.27 -25.02
C PHE A 32 9.04 -7.18 -23.54
N CYS A 33 8.90 -8.31 -22.84
CA CYS A 33 8.57 -8.32 -21.41
C CYS A 33 9.77 -7.87 -20.55
N LYS A 34 9.51 -6.98 -19.57
CA LYS A 34 10.54 -6.35 -18.74
C LYS A 34 10.96 -7.20 -17.56
N THR A 35 10.05 -8.02 -17.01
CA THR A 35 10.31 -8.85 -15.83
C THR A 35 10.33 -10.34 -16.16
N MET A 36 11.09 -11.13 -15.39
CA MET A 36 11.13 -12.59 -15.56
C MET A 36 9.76 -13.25 -15.30
N LYS A 37 8.98 -12.71 -14.37
CA LYS A 37 7.64 -13.21 -14.06
C LYS A 37 6.68 -13.00 -15.24
N GLU A 38 6.70 -11.82 -15.87
CA GLU A 38 5.94 -11.55 -17.09
C GLU A 38 6.36 -12.45 -18.26
N ARG A 39 7.67 -12.67 -18.43
CA ARG A 39 8.20 -13.55 -19.49
C ARG A 39 7.70 -14.97 -19.36
N VAL A 40 7.74 -15.53 -18.15
CA VAL A 40 7.28 -16.90 -17.89
C VAL A 40 5.76 -17.01 -18.06
N LEU A 41 4.99 -16.06 -17.50
CA LEU A 41 3.53 -16.07 -17.64
C LEU A 41 3.09 -15.94 -19.10
N THR A 42 3.70 -15.00 -19.84
CA THR A 42 3.45 -14.80 -21.27
C THR A 42 3.85 -16.04 -22.07
N ALA A 43 5.01 -16.64 -21.82
CA ALA A 43 5.43 -17.84 -22.54
C ALA A 43 4.46 -19.02 -22.33
N VAL A 44 4.09 -19.31 -21.08
CA VAL A 44 3.25 -20.46 -20.73
C VAL A 44 1.82 -20.27 -21.20
N ALA A 45 1.19 -19.13 -20.88
CA ALA A 45 -0.17 -18.87 -21.36
C ALA A 45 -0.21 -18.77 -22.89
N GLY A 46 0.84 -18.22 -23.52
CA GLY A 46 0.88 -17.99 -24.96
C GLY A 46 0.92 -19.23 -25.78
N LEU A 47 1.71 -20.20 -25.35
CA LEU A 47 1.76 -21.50 -26.00
C LEU A 47 0.41 -22.21 -25.89
N VAL A 48 -0.28 -22.13 -24.74
CA VAL A 48 -1.60 -22.72 -24.56
C VAL A 48 -2.64 -22.07 -25.50
N PHE A 49 -2.69 -20.74 -25.57
CA PHE A 49 -3.63 -20.06 -26.45
C PHE A 49 -3.30 -20.20 -27.94
N ALA A 50 -2.02 -20.27 -28.30
CA ALA A 50 -1.59 -20.56 -29.67
C ALA A 50 -2.09 -21.94 -30.14
N VAL A 51 -2.00 -22.95 -29.27
CA VAL A 51 -2.53 -24.29 -29.54
C VAL A 51 -4.05 -24.26 -29.73
N ILE A 52 -4.79 -23.62 -28.81
CA ILE A 52 -6.26 -23.54 -28.88
C ILE A 52 -6.72 -22.78 -30.13
N ALA A 53 -6.09 -21.65 -30.44
CA ALA A 53 -6.43 -20.84 -31.61
C ALA A 53 -6.17 -21.59 -32.92
N SER A 54 -5.11 -22.40 -32.97
CA SER A 54 -4.74 -23.21 -34.13
C SER A 54 -5.71 -24.36 -34.36
N LEU A 55 -6.16 -25.02 -33.29
CA LEU A 55 -7.22 -26.04 -33.36
C LEU A 55 -8.55 -25.43 -33.82
N GLY A 56 -8.91 -24.25 -33.31
CA GLY A 56 -10.11 -23.53 -33.75
C GLY A 56 -10.05 -23.13 -35.23
N ALA A 57 -8.90 -22.64 -35.70
CA ALA A 57 -8.71 -22.25 -37.09
C ALA A 57 -8.73 -23.46 -38.04
N ASP A 58 -8.11 -24.55 -37.63
CA ASP A 58 -8.14 -25.82 -38.36
C ASP A 58 -9.57 -26.35 -38.44
N TYR A 59 -10.30 -26.38 -37.32
CA TYR A 59 -11.70 -26.81 -37.27
C TYR A 59 -12.63 -25.94 -38.14
N ALA A 60 -12.43 -24.61 -38.13
CA ALA A 60 -13.23 -23.68 -38.92
C ALA A 60 -13.05 -23.85 -40.44
N LEU A 61 -11.84 -24.23 -40.86
CA LEU A 61 -11.44 -24.26 -42.27
C LEU A 61 -11.44 -25.67 -42.87
N ARG A 62 -11.52 -26.72 -42.03
CA ARG A 62 -11.67 -28.13 -42.45
C ARG A 62 -12.76 -28.36 -43.50
N PRO A 63 -13.97 -27.79 -43.42
CA PRO A 63 -15.02 -27.98 -44.43
C PRO A 63 -14.67 -27.41 -45.81
N PHE A 64 -13.67 -26.52 -45.88
CA PHE A 64 -13.29 -25.79 -47.09
C PHE A 64 -11.94 -26.28 -47.67
N ALA A 65 -11.25 -27.17 -46.97
CA ALA A 65 -9.93 -27.68 -47.38
C ALA A 65 -10.01 -28.83 -48.41
N GLY A 66 -11.21 -29.31 -48.76
CA GLY A 66 -11.43 -30.33 -49.79
C GLY A 66 -12.44 -29.86 -50.83
N VAL A 67 -12.04 -29.78 -52.09
CA VAL A 67 -12.91 -29.37 -53.20
C VAL A 67 -13.92 -30.50 -53.47
N GLY A 68 -15.12 -30.40 -52.88
CA GLY A 68 -16.21 -31.36 -53.15
C GLY A 68 -17.45 -31.19 -52.27
N SER A 69 -18.53 -30.69 -52.87
CA SER A 69 -19.97 -30.84 -52.54
C SER A 69 -20.48 -30.73 -51.09
N SER A 70 -19.67 -30.33 -50.11
CA SER A 70 -20.03 -30.30 -48.69
C SER A 70 -19.95 -28.90 -48.05
N ALA A 71 -19.56 -27.88 -48.81
CA ALA A 71 -19.43 -26.50 -48.34
C ALA A 71 -20.77 -25.72 -48.23
N THR A 72 -21.91 -26.33 -48.56
CA THR A 72 -23.23 -25.66 -48.59
C THR A 72 -24.26 -26.24 -47.61
N GLY A 73 -23.86 -27.19 -46.74
CA GLY A 73 -24.73 -27.76 -45.70
C GLY A 73 -24.69 -26.96 -44.39
N GLY A 74 -25.82 -26.93 -43.67
CA GLY A 74 -25.92 -26.22 -42.38
C GLY A 74 -24.91 -26.68 -41.32
N SER A 75 -24.39 -27.91 -41.42
CA SER A 75 -23.32 -28.42 -40.55
C SER A 75 -21.96 -27.75 -40.80
N ALA A 76 -21.59 -27.48 -42.06
CA ALA A 76 -20.35 -26.79 -42.40
C ALA A 76 -20.35 -25.34 -41.88
N PHE A 77 -21.52 -24.69 -41.87
CA PHE A 77 -21.67 -23.35 -41.32
C PHE A 77 -21.54 -23.34 -39.78
N MET A 78 -22.03 -24.38 -39.10
CA MET A 78 -21.88 -24.52 -37.66
C MET A 78 -20.42 -24.82 -37.26
N GLU A 79 -19.70 -25.65 -38.03
CA GLU A 79 -18.28 -25.92 -37.79
C GLU A 79 -17.41 -24.67 -37.98
N LEU A 80 -17.68 -23.88 -39.03
CA LEU A 80 -17.04 -22.58 -39.24
C LEU A 80 -17.34 -21.62 -38.08
N PHE A 81 -18.60 -21.54 -37.64
CA PHE A 81 -19.00 -20.64 -36.56
C PHE A 81 -18.36 -21.02 -35.21
N ILE A 82 -18.35 -22.31 -34.87
CA ILE A 82 -17.74 -22.83 -33.64
C ILE A 82 -16.22 -22.61 -33.68
N GLY A 83 -15.55 -22.99 -34.77
CA GLY A 83 -14.10 -22.81 -34.90
C GLY A 83 -13.70 -21.32 -34.85
N PHE A 84 -14.48 -20.44 -35.50
CA PHE A 84 -14.26 -19.00 -35.45
C PHE A 84 -14.43 -18.44 -34.03
N ILE A 85 -15.48 -18.84 -33.31
CA ILE A 85 -15.67 -18.42 -31.91
C ILE A 85 -14.49 -18.87 -31.05
N VAL A 86 -14.05 -20.12 -31.18
CA VAL A 86 -12.93 -20.65 -30.40
C VAL A 86 -11.65 -19.86 -30.68
N THR A 87 -11.35 -19.56 -31.95
CA THR A 87 -10.17 -18.76 -32.32
C THR A 87 -10.27 -17.32 -31.80
N VAL A 88 -11.44 -16.67 -31.89
CA VAL A 88 -11.63 -15.29 -31.41
C VAL A 88 -11.59 -15.22 -29.88
N VAL A 89 -12.22 -16.17 -29.18
CA VAL A 89 -12.19 -16.23 -27.71
C VAL A 89 -10.78 -16.52 -27.20
N ALA A 90 -10.06 -17.46 -27.80
CA ALA A 90 -8.66 -17.73 -27.46
C ALA A 90 -7.77 -16.50 -27.72
N GLY A 91 -7.95 -15.81 -28.86
CA GLY A 91 -7.21 -14.60 -29.19
C GLY A 91 -7.50 -13.42 -28.26
N THR A 92 -8.76 -13.22 -27.86
CA THR A 92 -9.16 -12.13 -26.95
C THR A 92 -8.76 -12.38 -25.51
N LEU A 93 -8.85 -13.63 -25.03
CA LEU A 93 -8.34 -14.02 -23.71
C LEU A 93 -6.82 -13.91 -23.65
N TRP A 94 -6.13 -14.32 -24.72
CA TRP A 94 -4.69 -14.11 -24.88
C TRP A 94 -4.33 -12.62 -24.85
N TRP A 95 -5.07 -11.79 -25.59
CA TRP A 95 -4.90 -10.34 -25.58
C TRP A 95 -5.11 -9.75 -24.18
N GLY A 96 -6.14 -10.18 -23.44
CA GLY A 96 -6.42 -9.70 -22.08
C GLY A 96 -5.38 -10.09 -21.03
N ILE A 97 -4.68 -11.22 -21.22
CA ILE A 97 -3.60 -11.68 -20.33
C ILE A 97 -2.26 -11.00 -20.70
N THR A 98 -2.02 -10.75 -21.99
CA THR A 98 -0.76 -10.16 -22.50
C THR A 98 -0.75 -8.64 -22.54
N PHE A 99 -1.93 -8.05 -22.59
CA PHE A 99 -2.24 -6.66 -22.35
C PHE A 99 -3.28 -6.65 -21.22
N PRO A 100 -2.86 -6.78 -19.94
CA PRO A 100 -3.74 -6.32 -18.87
C PRO A 100 -4.21 -4.94 -19.30
N ARG A 101 -5.53 -4.75 -19.36
CA ARG A 101 -6.16 -3.46 -19.65
C ARG A 101 -5.34 -2.46 -18.87
N GLY A 102 -4.58 -1.65 -19.61
CA GLY A 102 -3.73 -0.66 -18.98
C GLY A 102 -4.62 0.09 -18.00
N GLU A 103 -4.07 0.46 -16.85
CA GLU A 103 -4.42 1.74 -16.28
C GLU A 103 -4.73 2.65 -17.46
N GLU A 104 -5.97 3.14 -17.53
CA GLU A 104 -6.35 4.09 -18.55
C GLU A 104 -5.24 5.11 -18.60
N THR A 105 -4.47 5.11 -19.69
CA THR A 105 -3.56 6.20 -19.98
C THR A 105 -4.43 7.43 -19.86
N PRO A 106 -4.15 8.33 -18.90
CA PRO A 106 -5.00 9.48 -18.70
C PRO A 106 -5.09 10.19 -20.04
N SER A 107 -6.32 10.54 -20.41
CA SER A 107 -6.62 11.39 -21.54
C SER A 107 -5.55 12.50 -21.63
N PRO A 108 -4.97 12.79 -22.80
CA PRO A 108 -3.86 13.74 -22.94
C PRO A 108 -4.28 15.21 -22.77
N ASN A 109 -5.31 15.46 -21.96
CA ASN A 109 -5.77 16.79 -21.60
C ASN A 109 -5.58 17.00 -20.10
N ASN A 110 -4.53 17.78 -19.76
CA ASN A 110 -4.16 18.34 -18.45
C ASN A 110 -3.20 17.55 -17.53
N GLN A 111 -2.23 16.79 -18.06
CA GLN A 111 -0.95 16.65 -17.35
C GLN A 111 -0.07 17.85 -17.71
N LEU A 112 -0.09 18.89 -16.88
CA LEU A 112 1.10 19.73 -16.73
C LEU A 112 2.18 18.78 -16.19
N THR A 113 2.97 18.19 -17.07
CA THR A 113 4.22 17.52 -16.68
C THR A 113 5.18 18.62 -16.29
N LEU A 114 5.03 19.11 -15.06
CA LEU A 114 5.92 20.10 -14.49
C LEU A 114 7.31 19.46 -14.40
N ASP A 115 8.29 20.10 -15.03
CA ASP A 115 9.68 19.68 -14.94
C ASP A 115 10.15 19.87 -13.49
N PRO A 116 10.53 18.80 -12.75
CA PRO A 116 10.95 18.89 -11.35
C PRO A 116 12.08 19.91 -11.12
N ASN A 117 12.96 20.10 -12.10
CA ASN A 117 14.03 21.08 -12.03
C ASN A 117 13.49 22.52 -12.13
N THR A 118 12.49 22.75 -12.97
CA THR A 118 11.80 24.04 -13.10
C THR A 118 11.06 24.40 -11.82
N GLU A 119 10.33 23.44 -11.24
CA GLU A 119 9.61 23.64 -9.97
C GLU A 119 10.58 23.90 -8.81
N LEU A 120 11.65 23.09 -8.70
CA LEU A 120 12.70 23.30 -7.70
C LEU A 120 13.31 24.70 -7.78
N LYS A 121 13.60 25.20 -8.98
CA LYS A 121 14.09 26.57 -9.17
C LYS A 121 13.10 27.63 -8.72
N GLY A 122 11.80 27.36 -8.86
CA GLY A 122 10.72 28.26 -8.44
C GLY A 122 10.66 28.45 -6.93
N PHE A 123 10.72 27.38 -6.15
CA PHE A 123 10.55 27.49 -4.68
C PHE A 123 11.86 27.44 -3.88
N ALA A 124 12.97 26.96 -4.43
CA ALA A 124 14.25 26.92 -3.70
C ALA A 124 14.66 28.28 -3.10
N PRO A 125 14.51 29.43 -3.79
CA PRO A 125 14.78 30.74 -3.20
C PRO A 125 13.86 31.08 -2.01
N ARG A 126 12.60 30.65 -2.06
CA ARG A 126 11.58 30.92 -1.01
C ARG A 126 11.98 30.32 0.34
N TYR A 127 12.62 29.16 0.32
CA TYR A 127 13.12 28.50 1.54
C TYR A 127 14.63 28.64 1.72
N GLY A 128 15.25 29.49 0.90
CA GLY A 128 16.68 29.76 0.93
C GLY A 128 17.55 28.53 0.70
N LEU A 129 17.12 27.53 -0.08
CA LEU A 129 17.98 26.37 -0.37
C LEU A 129 19.31 26.83 -0.98
N VAL A 130 20.39 26.16 -0.61
CA VAL A 130 21.74 26.48 -1.13
C VAL A 130 22.09 25.60 -2.33
N ALA A 131 22.78 26.20 -3.31
CA ALA A 131 23.31 25.45 -4.44
C ALA A 131 24.44 24.52 -3.96
N ALA A 132 24.54 23.34 -4.56
CA ALA A 132 25.59 22.38 -4.24
C ALA A 132 26.94 22.82 -4.82
N MET A 133 28.01 22.64 -4.05
CA MET A 133 29.38 22.76 -4.55
C MET A 133 29.81 21.51 -5.34
N SER A 134 30.91 21.60 -6.09
CA SER A 134 31.36 20.56 -7.05
C SER A 134 31.65 19.18 -6.44
N ASN A 135 31.78 19.07 -5.11
CA ASN A 135 32.06 17.85 -4.37
C ASN A 135 30.93 17.44 -3.40
N GLU A 136 29.77 18.10 -3.46
CA GLU A 136 28.65 17.83 -2.57
C GLU A 136 27.57 16.97 -3.24
N GLY A 137 26.83 16.24 -2.41
CA GLY A 137 25.60 15.58 -2.87
C GLY A 137 24.62 16.63 -3.40
N SER A 138 24.04 16.37 -4.57
CA SER A 138 23.12 17.32 -5.19
C SER A 138 21.90 16.66 -5.81
N TYR A 139 20.81 17.42 -5.86
CA TYR A 139 19.61 17.09 -6.62
C TYR A 139 19.25 18.28 -7.49
N TYR A 140 19.40 18.14 -8.81
CA TYR A 140 19.30 19.24 -9.79
C TYR A 140 20.13 20.49 -9.44
N GLY A 141 21.32 20.30 -8.87
CA GLY A 141 22.24 21.39 -8.50
C GLY A 141 21.97 22.02 -7.13
N TRP A 142 20.96 21.56 -6.38
CA TRP A 142 20.71 21.98 -5.00
C TRP A 142 21.38 21.05 -4.01
N PHE A 143 21.93 21.62 -2.93
CA PHE A 143 22.64 20.87 -1.90
C PHE A 143 21.74 19.84 -1.23
N MET A 144 22.23 18.61 -1.16
CA MET A 144 21.49 17.47 -0.62
C MET A 144 22.29 16.77 0.48
N ILE A 145 21.59 16.49 1.58
CA ILE A 145 22.15 15.96 2.82
C ILE A 145 21.48 14.64 3.18
N ASP A 146 22.18 13.79 3.93
CA ASP A 146 21.65 12.47 4.32
C ASP A 146 20.68 12.51 5.49
N HIS A 147 20.72 13.53 6.35
CA HIS A 147 19.86 13.66 7.53
C HIS A 147 19.67 15.13 7.89
N ASP A 148 18.50 15.49 8.42
CA ASP A 148 18.27 16.79 9.04
C ASP A 148 19.06 16.90 10.37
N ASN A 149 18.96 18.04 11.04
CA ASN A 149 19.56 18.21 12.38
C ASN A 149 18.73 17.55 13.50
N GLY A 150 17.71 16.74 13.15
CA GLY A 150 16.76 16.19 14.10
C GLY A 150 15.91 17.27 14.76
N GLY A 151 15.64 17.08 16.05
CA GLY A 151 14.79 18.01 16.80
C GLY A 151 14.52 17.55 18.22
N SER A 152 13.69 18.31 18.92
CA SER A 152 13.16 17.87 20.21
C SER A 152 12.08 16.81 20.00
N PRO A 153 11.99 15.80 20.88
CA PRO A 153 10.92 14.82 20.82
C PRO A 153 9.55 15.50 20.84
N ASP A 154 8.60 14.93 20.11
CA ASP A 154 7.22 15.40 20.18
C ASP A 154 6.63 15.04 21.55
N PRO A 155 6.22 16.01 22.39
CA PRO A 155 5.81 15.73 23.76
C PRO A 155 4.59 14.80 23.83
N LEU A 156 3.70 14.90 22.84
CA LEU A 156 2.49 14.10 22.77
C LEU A 156 2.82 12.64 22.42
N TYR A 157 3.72 12.43 21.46
CA TYR A 157 4.25 11.12 21.13
C TYR A 157 4.91 10.45 22.35
N GLU A 158 5.85 11.14 23.00
CA GLU A 158 6.59 10.61 24.16
C GLU A 158 5.63 10.22 25.30
N ALA A 159 4.68 11.09 25.63
CA ALA A 159 3.72 10.83 26.69
C ALA A 159 2.80 9.65 26.39
N SER A 160 2.56 9.36 25.10
CA SER A 160 1.68 8.29 24.65
C SER A 160 2.32 6.90 24.63
N LEU A 161 3.64 6.77 24.77
CA LEU A 161 4.36 5.50 24.58
C LEU A 161 3.83 4.34 25.45
N ASN A 162 3.32 4.66 26.64
CA ASN A 162 2.78 3.70 27.60
C ASN A 162 1.26 3.52 27.52
N ALA A 163 0.58 4.12 26.53
CA ALA A 163 -0.86 3.99 26.37
C ALA A 163 -1.26 2.54 26.06
N ASN A 164 -2.26 2.04 26.80
CA ASN A 164 -2.70 0.66 26.69
C ASN A 164 -3.83 0.52 25.65
N LEU A 165 -3.46 0.19 24.42
CA LEU A 165 -4.44 -0.03 23.33
C LEU A 165 -5.38 -1.22 23.60
N GLN A 166 -4.93 -2.22 24.37
CA GLN A 166 -5.79 -3.35 24.73
C GLN A 166 -6.90 -2.95 25.69
N GLN A 167 -6.62 -2.02 26.61
CA GLN A 167 -7.65 -1.42 27.46
C GLN A 167 -8.69 -0.66 26.63
N GLU A 168 -8.28 0.14 25.64
CA GLU A 168 -9.22 0.85 24.77
C GLU A 168 -10.11 -0.11 23.96
N ARG A 169 -9.58 -1.26 23.52
CA ARG A 169 -10.39 -2.32 22.89
C ARG A 169 -11.43 -2.88 23.86
N GLN A 170 -11.04 -3.17 25.11
CA GLN A 170 -11.96 -3.69 26.13
C GLN A 170 -13.06 -2.68 26.48
N LEU A 171 -12.76 -1.38 26.38
CA LEU A 171 -13.72 -0.29 26.56
C LEU A 171 -14.58 -0.01 25.33
N GLY A 172 -14.41 -0.75 24.23
CA GLY A 172 -15.16 -0.53 22.99
C GLY A 172 -14.80 0.77 22.26
N LYS A 173 -13.61 1.32 22.51
CA LYS A 173 -13.13 2.58 21.89
C LYS A 173 -12.14 2.35 20.74
N LEU A 174 -11.69 1.12 20.54
CA LEU A 174 -10.77 0.75 19.47
C LEU A 174 -11.23 -0.53 18.77
N TYR A 175 -11.39 -0.44 17.45
CA TYR A 175 -11.72 -1.55 16.55
C TYR A 175 -10.65 -1.67 15.45
N GLY A 176 -10.39 -2.90 15.00
CA GLY A 176 -9.32 -3.18 14.03
C GLY A 176 -7.95 -3.21 14.68
N ASP A 177 -6.89 -3.34 13.89
CA ASP A 177 -5.52 -3.41 14.41
C ASP A 177 -4.63 -2.33 13.79
N PRO A 178 -4.21 -1.32 14.57
CA PRO A 178 -3.23 -0.35 14.13
C PRO A 178 -1.93 -1.06 13.74
N GLY A 179 -1.50 -0.91 12.49
CA GLY A 179 -0.29 -1.55 11.95
C GLY A 179 -0.49 -2.96 11.39
N SER A 180 -1.72 -3.44 11.20
CA SER A 180 -1.98 -4.70 10.48
C SER A 180 -1.99 -4.57 8.94
N GLY A 181 -1.74 -3.36 8.40
CA GLY A 181 -2.04 -3.03 7.01
C GLY A 181 -1.15 -3.65 5.91
N LEU A 182 -0.09 -4.40 6.19
CA LEU A 182 0.97 -4.65 5.19
C LEU A 182 1.47 -6.10 5.03
N ASP A 183 0.65 -7.11 5.32
CA ASP A 183 1.03 -8.51 5.04
C ASP A 183 1.03 -8.87 3.53
N TYR A 184 0.54 -8.00 2.65
CA TYR A 184 0.28 -8.32 1.24
C TYR A 184 0.81 -7.35 0.18
N SER A 185 1.79 -6.52 0.50
CA SER A 185 2.35 -5.58 -0.49
C SER A 185 3.86 -5.72 -0.63
N ALA A 186 4.36 -5.59 -1.86
CA ALA A 186 5.74 -5.80 -2.28
C ALA A 186 6.71 -4.70 -1.80
N PHE A 187 6.55 -4.23 -0.55
CA PHE A 187 7.44 -3.26 0.08
C PHE A 187 8.58 -3.96 0.83
N GLY A 188 9.74 -3.33 0.89
CA GLY A 188 10.85 -3.83 1.71
C GLY A 188 10.54 -3.75 3.20
N ASN A 189 11.10 -4.67 4.00
CA ASN A 189 10.84 -4.82 5.45
C ASN A 189 10.88 -3.51 6.25
N THR A 190 11.74 -2.56 5.87
CA THR A 190 11.86 -1.24 6.55
C THR A 190 10.65 -0.33 6.32
N ALA A 191 10.07 -0.33 5.11
CA ALA A 191 8.90 0.50 4.80
C ALA A 191 7.62 -0.04 5.46
N VAL A 192 7.51 -1.37 5.54
CA VAL A 192 6.47 -2.06 6.28
C VAL A 192 6.52 -1.68 7.76
N GLN A 193 7.69 -1.80 8.39
CA GLN A 193 7.88 -1.44 9.80
C GLN A 193 7.58 0.03 10.10
N ALA A 194 7.97 0.95 9.20
CA ALA A 194 7.68 2.38 9.37
C ALA A 194 6.17 2.67 9.35
N GLY A 195 5.42 2.06 8.41
CA GLY A 195 3.96 2.17 8.34
C GLY A 195 3.28 1.67 9.62
N GLN A 196 3.64 0.46 10.06
CA GLN A 196 3.10 -0.13 11.30
C GLN A 196 3.38 0.73 12.53
N GLN A 197 4.59 1.30 12.60
CA GLN A 197 4.98 2.20 13.68
C GLN A 197 4.16 3.50 13.67
N GLY A 198 3.89 4.07 12.49
CA GLY A 198 3.10 5.29 12.34
C GLY A 198 1.66 5.11 12.82
N GLU A 199 0.99 4.06 12.35
CA GLU A 199 -0.38 3.74 12.78
C GLU A 199 -0.46 3.47 14.29
N SER A 200 0.43 2.62 14.81
CA SER A 200 0.49 2.29 16.24
C SER A 200 0.76 3.52 17.11
N ALA A 201 1.65 4.41 16.65
CA ALA A 201 1.97 5.65 17.35
C ALA A 201 0.77 6.58 17.42
N LEU A 202 0.07 6.78 16.29
CA LEU A 202 -1.14 7.60 16.28
C LEU A 202 -2.23 7.00 17.18
N ALA A 203 -2.44 5.69 17.14
CA ALA A 203 -3.40 5.02 18.02
C ALA A 203 -3.12 5.26 19.50
N ARG A 204 -1.85 5.19 19.90
CA ARG A 204 -1.41 5.47 21.28
C ARG A 204 -1.65 6.92 21.66
N ILE A 205 -1.37 7.87 20.76
CA ILE A 205 -1.63 9.29 20.98
C ILE A 205 -3.12 9.52 21.26
N ILE A 206 -4.00 8.97 20.41
CA ILE A 206 -5.45 9.11 20.58
C ILE A 206 -5.92 8.50 21.92
N ALA A 207 -5.42 7.31 22.26
CA ALA A 207 -5.72 6.65 23.54
C ALA A 207 -5.22 7.45 24.76
N TYR A 208 -3.98 7.94 24.70
CA TYR A 208 -3.37 8.76 25.75
C TYR A 208 -4.17 10.04 26.01
N MET A 209 -4.61 10.71 24.94
CA MET A 209 -5.41 11.93 25.04
C MET A 209 -6.84 11.70 25.56
N ARG A 210 -7.29 10.44 25.63
CA ARG A 210 -8.62 10.04 26.11
C ARG A 210 -9.75 10.82 25.43
N LEU A 211 -9.61 11.01 24.12
CA LEU A 211 -10.61 11.71 23.32
C LEU A 211 -11.94 10.94 23.35
N ASN A 212 -13.05 11.69 23.30
CA ASN A 212 -14.40 11.13 23.20
C ASN A 212 -14.71 10.69 21.76
N VAL A 213 -13.89 9.79 21.24
CA VAL A 213 -14.03 9.20 19.91
C VAL A 213 -13.92 7.68 19.99
N ILE A 214 -14.52 7.00 19.02
CA ILE A 214 -14.23 5.60 18.72
C ILE A 214 -13.26 5.58 17.54
N SER A 215 -12.20 4.79 17.64
CA SER A 215 -11.21 4.61 16.58
C SER A 215 -11.41 3.27 15.86
N PHE A 216 -11.40 3.32 14.53
CA PHE A 216 -11.48 2.16 13.65
C PHE A 216 -10.20 2.11 12.83
N TRP A 217 -9.55 0.96 12.75
CA TRP A 217 -8.23 0.81 12.12
C TRP A 217 -8.24 -0.22 11.01
N SER A 218 -7.41 0.00 9.99
CA SER A 218 -7.31 -0.85 8.80
C SER A 218 -8.66 -1.06 8.11
N LEU A 219 -9.26 0.00 7.56
CA LEU A 219 -10.58 -0.09 6.92
C LEU A 219 -10.48 -0.48 5.44
N TYR A 220 -11.45 -1.26 4.96
CA TYR A 220 -11.70 -1.36 3.53
C TYR A 220 -12.10 0.02 2.98
N GLY A 221 -11.60 0.33 1.79
CA GLY A 221 -12.17 1.41 0.99
C GLY A 221 -13.44 0.98 0.30
N LEU A 222 -14.06 1.89 -0.42
CA LEU A 222 -15.18 1.62 -1.31
C LEU A 222 -14.76 1.84 -2.76
N ASN A 223 -15.33 1.04 -3.67
CA ASN A 223 -15.37 1.38 -5.10
C ASN A 223 -16.59 2.26 -5.41
N GLU A 224 -16.72 2.67 -6.66
CA GLU A 224 -17.85 3.48 -7.16
C GLU A 224 -19.23 2.83 -6.91
N ASN A 225 -19.27 1.49 -6.85
CA ASN A 225 -20.49 0.72 -6.57
C ASN A 225 -20.74 0.52 -5.06
N ARG A 226 -19.98 1.19 -4.19
CA ARG A 226 -20.01 1.05 -2.72
C ARG A 226 -19.68 -0.35 -2.22
N GLN A 227 -18.94 -1.12 -3.01
CA GLN A 227 -18.44 -2.43 -2.59
C GLN A 227 -17.09 -2.26 -1.89
N PRO A 228 -16.82 -3.03 -0.82
CA PRO A 228 -15.53 -3.01 -0.15
C PRO A 228 -14.39 -3.36 -1.12
N ILE A 229 -13.35 -2.55 -1.12
CA ILE A 229 -12.09 -2.80 -1.82
C ILE A 229 -10.92 -2.67 -0.87
N ASN A 230 -9.81 -3.33 -1.19
CA ASN A 230 -8.59 -3.11 -0.45
C ASN A 230 -8.05 -1.72 -0.80
N ALA A 231 -8.19 -0.78 0.14
CA ALA A 231 -7.66 0.57 0.05
C ALA A 231 -6.88 0.89 1.34
N ASP A 232 -6.05 1.92 1.24
CA ASP A 232 -5.18 2.38 2.32
C ASP A 232 -5.89 3.49 3.11
N ILE A 233 -6.94 3.13 3.85
CA ILE A 233 -7.52 3.99 4.89
C ILE A 233 -7.07 3.41 6.23
N ASP A 234 -6.07 4.04 6.83
CA ASP A 234 -5.44 3.53 8.04
C ASP A 234 -6.36 3.64 9.26
N CYS A 235 -7.04 4.78 9.42
CA CYS A 235 -7.88 5.05 10.57
C CYS A 235 -9.13 5.88 10.23
N VAL A 236 -10.22 5.61 10.93
CA VAL A 236 -11.34 6.55 11.09
C VAL A 236 -11.58 6.80 12.57
N LEU A 237 -11.58 8.07 12.99
CA LEU A 237 -12.00 8.49 14.32
C LEU A 237 -13.43 9.02 14.23
N VAL A 238 -14.32 8.58 15.13
CA VAL A 238 -15.74 8.96 15.10
C VAL A 238 -16.17 9.53 16.44
N GLY A 239 -16.78 10.72 16.42
CA GLY A 239 -17.32 11.40 17.59
C GLY A 239 -18.70 12.00 17.32
N ILE A 240 -19.35 12.50 18.36
CA ILE A 240 -20.61 13.25 18.25
C ILE A 240 -20.56 14.50 19.11
N ASP A 241 -20.98 15.63 18.56
CA ASP A 241 -20.97 16.91 19.26
C ASP A 241 -22.26 17.17 20.07
N PRO A 242 -22.32 18.22 20.90
CA PRO A 242 -23.53 18.58 21.64
C PRO A 242 -24.75 18.90 20.76
N GLN A 243 -24.55 19.24 19.49
CA GLN A 243 -25.60 19.48 18.49
C GLN A 243 -26.11 18.20 17.83
N GLN A 244 -25.65 17.03 18.30
CA GLN A 244 -25.97 15.70 17.75
C GLN A 244 -25.43 15.46 16.34
N GLN A 245 -24.48 16.27 15.88
CA GLN A 245 -23.80 16.04 14.61
C GLN A 245 -22.69 15.01 14.83
N VAL A 246 -22.73 13.95 14.04
CA VAL A 246 -21.66 12.94 14.02
C VAL A 246 -20.52 13.45 13.16
N HIS A 247 -19.31 13.38 13.68
CA HIS A 247 -18.07 13.77 13.01
C HIS A 247 -17.20 12.53 12.77
N ALA A 248 -16.60 12.43 11.60
CA ALA A 248 -15.64 11.40 11.27
C ALA A 248 -14.36 11.99 10.67
N TRP A 249 -13.20 11.57 11.19
CA TRP A 249 -11.90 11.93 10.63
C TRP A 249 -11.29 10.70 9.98
N PHE A 250 -11.23 10.70 8.65
CA PHE A 250 -10.52 9.70 7.86
C PHE A 250 -9.05 10.09 7.78
N VAL A 251 -8.19 9.25 8.36
CA VAL A 251 -6.79 9.55 8.57
C VAL A 251 -5.92 8.47 7.92
N ASP A 252 -5.01 8.92 7.06
CA ASP A 252 -3.89 8.14 6.53
C ASP A 252 -2.63 8.50 7.34
N ALA A 253 -2.07 7.56 8.09
CA ALA A 253 -1.00 7.79 9.04
C ALA A 253 0.36 7.54 8.38
N LYS A 254 1.16 8.61 8.23
CA LYS A 254 2.47 8.55 7.58
C LYS A 254 3.59 8.81 8.56
N ASN A 255 4.39 7.79 8.83
CA ASN A 255 5.66 7.91 9.53
C ASN A 255 6.78 8.10 8.50
N TYR A 256 6.91 9.32 8.00
CA TYR A 256 8.04 9.69 7.16
C TYR A 256 9.19 10.25 7.98
N LYS A 257 10.38 10.16 7.40
CA LYS A 257 11.60 10.71 7.97
C LYS A 257 11.43 12.20 8.25
N GLY A 258 11.58 12.59 9.50
CA GLY A 258 11.67 13.99 9.86
C GLY A 258 11.80 14.19 11.36
N GLY A 259 12.29 15.37 11.69
CA GLY A 259 12.16 15.99 13.00
C GLY A 259 11.66 17.42 12.85
N SER A 260 11.73 18.20 13.93
CA SER A 260 11.35 19.62 13.92
C SER A 260 12.16 20.48 12.94
N ASP A 261 13.33 20.00 12.49
CA ASP A 261 14.12 20.65 11.44
C ASP A 261 13.69 20.29 10.01
N THR A 262 12.81 19.31 9.82
CA THR A 262 12.31 18.90 8.51
C THR A 262 11.07 19.69 8.12
N LYS A 263 11.01 20.18 6.88
CA LYS A 263 9.81 20.74 6.24
C LYS A 263 9.43 19.95 4.99
N TYR A 264 8.14 19.71 4.81
CA TYR A 264 7.55 19.15 3.60
C TYR A 264 6.79 20.23 2.82
N VAL A 265 7.02 20.31 1.52
CA VAL A 265 6.29 21.22 0.63
C VAL A 265 6.01 20.54 -0.72
N ASN A 266 4.94 20.95 -1.38
CA ASN A 266 4.61 20.45 -2.72
C ASN A 266 5.66 20.90 -3.73
N LEU A 267 6.28 19.93 -4.40
CA LEU A 267 7.05 20.14 -5.63
C LEU A 267 6.09 20.26 -6.81
N ASP A 268 5.06 19.43 -6.83
CA ASP A 268 3.98 19.42 -7.81
C ASP A 268 2.73 18.76 -7.17
N PRO A 269 1.60 18.62 -7.90
CA PRO A 269 0.38 18.04 -7.33
C PRO A 269 0.49 16.61 -6.79
N ARG A 270 1.51 15.83 -7.18
CA ARG A 270 1.71 14.43 -6.80
C ARG A 270 3.02 14.16 -6.06
N ASN A 271 3.86 15.18 -5.86
CA ASN A 271 5.16 15.04 -5.24
C ASN A 271 5.37 16.10 -4.15
N LEU A 272 5.79 15.64 -2.97
CA LEU A 272 6.40 16.51 -1.97
C LEU A 272 7.92 16.50 -2.14
N VAL A 273 8.56 17.58 -1.71
CA VAL A 273 9.98 17.59 -1.40
C VAL A 273 10.15 17.73 0.10
N ARG A 274 11.23 17.12 0.61
CA ARG A 274 11.64 17.23 2.01
C ARG A 274 12.94 18.03 2.13
N MET A 275 13.00 18.97 3.06
CA MET A 275 14.14 19.85 3.26
C MET A 275 14.44 20.08 4.74
N SER A 276 15.71 20.34 5.06
CA SER A 276 16.13 20.81 6.38
C SER A 276 16.06 22.34 6.40
N ILE A 277 15.34 22.87 7.38
CA ILE A 277 15.14 24.31 7.58
C ILE A 277 16.48 24.96 7.94
N SER A 278 17.17 24.44 8.95
CA SER A 278 18.41 25.03 9.46
C SER A 278 19.60 24.80 8.53
N ARG A 279 19.68 23.65 7.85
CA ARG A 279 20.77 23.35 6.90
C ARG A 279 20.52 23.92 5.52
N ARG A 280 19.31 24.43 5.25
CA ARG A 280 18.91 25.03 3.96
C ARG A 280 19.21 24.08 2.78
N ALA A 281 18.91 22.80 2.97
CA ALA A 281 19.31 21.72 2.07
C ALA A 281 18.19 20.69 1.89
N LEU A 282 18.20 19.98 0.76
CA LEU A 282 17.29 18.88 0.48
C LEU A 282 17.69 17.64 1.28
N ILE A 283 16.73 16.92 1.88
CA ILE A 283 17.06 15.72 2.67
C ILE A 283 16.83 14.47 1.84
N LYS A 284 17.85 13.62 1.74
CA LYS A 284 17.81 12.36 1.02
C LYS A 284 16.89 11.34 1.71
N GLY A 285 16.00 10.73 0.92
CA GLY A 285 15.18 9.58 1.27
C GLY A 285 15.90 8.25 1.11
N SER A 286 15.23 7.17 1.47
CA SER A 286 15.74 5.79 1.31
C SER A 286 15.96 5.40 -0.15
N ASP A 287 15.25 6.04 -1.08
CA ASP A 287 15.36 5.90 -2.53
C ASP A 287 16.49 6.76 -3.13
N GLY A 288 17.24 7.48 -2.29
CA GLY A 288 18.30 8.39 -2.73
C GLY A 288 17.81 9.74 -3.23
N THR A 289 16.49 10.00 -3.20
CA THR A 289 15.91 11.26 -3.69
C THR A 289 15.27 12.06 -2.54
N PRO A 290 15.17 13.39 -2.65
CA PRO A 290 14.43 14.19 -1.68
C PRO A 290 12.92 14.18 -1.94
N VAL A 291 12.47 13.53 -3.01
CA VAL A 291 11.07 13.54 -3.43
C VAL A 291 10.29 12.46 -2.69
N VAL A 292 9.06 12.77 -2.29
CA VAL A 292 8.09 11.81 -1.76
C VAL A 292 6.90 11.79 -2.70
N LYS A 293 6.70 10.65 -3.36
CA LYS A 293 5.54 10.42 -4.23
C LYS A 293 4.29 10.20 -3.39
N MET A 294 3.21 10.88 -3.78
CA MET A 294 1.92 10.81 -3.11
C MET A 294 0.91 10.03 -3.94
N SER A 295 0.01 9.32 -3.26
CA SER A 295 -1.11 8.59 -3.89
C SER A 295 -2.39 9.42 -3.84
N GLU A 296 -3.26 9.28 -4.85
CA GLU A 296 -4.59 9.89 -4.89
C GLU A 296 -5.64 9.14 -4.07
N ASN A 297 -5.26 8.01 -3.45
CA ASN A 297 -6.19 7.10 -2.76
C ASN A 297 -7.15 7.83 -1.79
N MET A 298 -6.64 8.73 -0.95
CA MET A 298 -7.49 9.44 0.02
C MET A 298 -8.54 10.33 -0.64
N ALA A 299 -8.21 10.97 -1.76
CA ALA A 299 -9.16 11.77 -2.52
C ALA A 299 -10.22 10.88 -3.21
N THR A 300 -9.79 9.79 -3.84
CA THR A 300 -10.71 8.81 -4.43
C THR A 300 -11.65 8.21 -3.38
N GLN A 301 -11.12 7.87 -2.20
CA GLN A 301 -11.93 7.32 -1.12
C GLN A 301 -12.89 8.34 -0.54
N ARG A 302 -12.51 9.62 -0.43
CA ARG A 302 -13.43 10.69 -0.07
C ARG A 302 -14.65 10.69 -0.98
N ASP A 303 -14.42 10.62 -2.27
CA ASP A 303 -15.48 10.70 -3.27
C ASP A 303 -16.35 9.42 -3.25
N ASN A 304 -15.73 8.24 -3.11
CA ASN A 304 -16.46 6.96 -3.03
C ASN A 304 -17.27 6.79 -1.73
N TRP A 305 -16.82 7.38 -0.62
CA TRP A 305 -17.53 7.32 0.66
C TRP A 305 -18.64 8.38 0.81
N ALA A 306 -18.64 9.42 -0.03
CA ALA A 306 -19.50 10.60 0.14
C ALA A 306 -20.99 10.25 0.32
N SER A 307 -21.56 9.46 -0.59
CA SER A 307 -22.99 9.07 -0.52
C SER A 307 -23.30 8.20 0.72
N THR A 308 -22.38 7.32 1.11
CA THR A 308 -22.53 6.51 2.33
C THR A 308 -22.54 7.42 3.56
N LEU A 309 -21.63 8.38 3.66
CA LEU A 309 -21.55 9.29 4.79
C LEU A 309 -22.76 10.22 4.88
N GLU A 310 -23.25 10.70 3.74
CA GLU A 310 -24.48 11.49 3.65
C GLU A 310 -25.70 10.72 4.16
N THR A 311 -25.84 9.45 3.75
CA THR A 311 -26.94 8.55 4.20
C THR A 311 -26.97 8.39 5.72
N TYR A 312 -25.80 8.42 6.37
CA TYR A 312 -25.67 8.28 7.81
C TYR A 312 -25.59 9.63 8.55
N HIS A 313 -25.69 10.75 7.84
CA HIS A 313 -25.53 12.13 8.34
C HIS A 313 -24.21 12.34 9.07
N VAL A 314 -23.11 11.84 8.51
CA VAL A 314 -21.76 11.96 9.07
C VAL A 314 -21.02 13.13 8.39
N ALA A 315 -20.59 14.11 9.18
CA ALA A 315 -19.71 15.17 8.75
C ALA A 315 -18.28 14.65 8.73
N ALA A 316 -17.71 14.44 7.54
CA ALA A 316 -16.40 13.82 7.39
C ALA A 316 -15.30 14.81 7.03
N GLN A 317 -14.13 14.62 7.63
CA GLN A 317 -12.88 15.28 7.30
C GLN A 317 -11.87 14.25 6.82
N TRP A 318 -11.07 14.61 5.83
CA TRP A 318 -10.09 13.73 5.19
C TRP A 318 -8.71 14.33 5.30
N MET A 319 -7.74 13.57 5.81
CA MET A 319 -6.40 14.06 6.05
C MET A 319 -5.34 12.98 6.02
N VAL A 320 -4.12 13.43 5.76
CA VAL A 320 -2.90 12.67 6.02
C VAL A 320 -2.28 13.19 7.31
N CYS A 321 -2.06 12.31 8.28
CA CYS A 321 -1.41 12.66 9.54
C CYS A 321 0.07 12.25 9.48
N MET A 322 0.98 13.22 9.50
CA MET A 322 2.43 12.97 9.56
C MET A 322 2.82 12.68 11.00
N VAL A 323 2.94 11.39 11.33
CA VAL A 323 3.20 10.88 12.69
C VAL A 323 4.71 10.85 12.95
N PRO A 324 5.17 11.30 14.13
CA PRO A 324 6.61 11.35 14.41
C PRO A 324 7.18 9.93 14.54
N GLY A 325 8.32 9.70 13.88
CA GLY A 325 9.01 8.40 13.86
C GLY A 325 9.93 8.13 15.06
N GLY A 326 9.97 9.04 16.04
CA GLY A 326 10.83 8.93 17.21
C GLY A 326 11.16 10.28 17.84
N HIS A 327 12.32 10.37 18.46
CA HIS A 327 12.74 11.47 19.34
C HIS A 327 13.07 12.81 18.65
N ASN A 328 12.82 12.93 17.34
CA ASN A 328 13.17 14.14 16.59
C ASN A 328 12.02 15.13 16.43
N GLY A 329 10.81 14.75 16.86
CA GLY A 329 9.62 15.61 16.77
C GLY A 329 8.89 15.52 15.44
N ASN A 330 7.89 16.39 15.26
CA ASN A 330 7.08 16.46 14.05
C ASN A 330 7.71 17.37 12.99
N PRO A 331 7.64 17.01 11.70
CA PRO A 331 8.04 17.91 10.63
C PRO A 331 7.05 19.08 10.49
N ASP A 332 7.53 20.19 9.90
CA ASP A 332 6.66 21.26 9.42
C ASP A 332 5.93 20.82 8.14
N VAL A 333 4.61 20.73 8.26
CA VAL A 333 3.68 20.33 7.19
C VAL A 333 2.66 21.42 6.88
N SER A 334 2.87 22.64 7.39
CA SER A 334 1.92 23.76 7.29
C SER A 334 1.53 24.15 5.86
N GLU A 335 2.37 23.82 4.89
CA GLU A 335 2.16 24.10 3.47
C GLU A 335 1.99 22.84 2.63
N ALA A 336 2.06 21.66 3.25
CA ALA A 336 1.93 20.40 2.54
C ALA A 336 0.46 20.10 2.27
N VAL A 337 0.16 19.74 1.03
CA VAL A 337 -1.17 19.32 0.61
C VAL A 337 -1.04 17.99 -0.13
N TRP A 338 -1.91 17.04 0.22
CA TRP A 338 -1.96 15.74 -0.44
C TRP A 338 -2.88 15.80 -1.67
N PRO A 339 -2.71 14.94 -2.70
CA PRO A 339 -3.53 14.99 -3.91
C PRO A 339 -5.04 15.06 -3.64
N GLY A 340 -5.75 15.82 -4.47
CA GLY A 340 -7.17 16.11 -4.28
C GLY A 340 -7.47 17.13 -3.17
N ASN A 341 -6.48 17.96 -2.82
CA ASN A 341 -6.57 18.98 -1.77
C ASN A 341 -6.86 18.40 -0.38
N VAL A 342 -6.33 17.20 -0.10
CA VAL A 342 -6.46 16.55 1.21
C VAL A 342 -5.46 17.19 2.17
N ARG A 343 -5.91 17.57 3.36
CA ARG A 343 -5.10 18.29 4.35
C ARG A 343 -3.98 17.40 4.89
N VAL A 344 -2.81 17.97 5.13
CA VAL A 344 -1.74 17.31 5.87
C VAL A 344 -1.64 17.94 7.25
N VAL A 345 -1.63 17.12 8.29
CA VAL A 345 -1.64 17.57 9.69
C VAL A 345 -0.62 16.82 10.53
N THR A 346 -0.24 17.40 11.66
CA THR A 346 0.47 16.68 12.74
C THR A 346 -0.54 16.05 13.71
N PRO A 347 -0.14 15.06 14.54
CA PRO A 347 -1.00 14.52 15.58
C PRO A 347 -1.54 15.59 16.53
N GLY A 348 -0.71 16.59 16.89
CA GLY A 348 -1.14 17.70 17.73
C GLY A 348 -2.25 18.54 17.10
N GLN A 349 -2.17 18.82 15.80
CA GLN A 349 -3.22 19.53 15.07
C GLN A 349 -4.53 18.73 14.99
N LEU A 350 -4.43 17.42 14.71
CA LEU A 350 -5.59 16.52 14.70
C LEU A 350 -6.28 16.47 16.06
N VAL A 351 -5.50 16.29 17.14
CA VAL A 351 -6.02 16.26 18.52
C VAL A 351 -6.69 17.58 18.88
N ALA A 352 -6.07 18.72 18.56
CA ALA A 352 -6.63 20.03 18.82
C ALA A 352 -7.95 20.26 18.06
N GLU A 353 -8.03 19.82 16.80
CA GLU A 353 -9.26 19.87 16.00
C GLU A 353 -10.38 19.07 16.66
N ILE A 354 -10.12 17.83 17.06
CA ILE A 354 -11.12 16.97 17.72
C ILE A 354 -11.57 17.58 19.06
N GLN A 355 -10.64 18.08 19.86
CA GLN A 355 -10.95 18.68 21.16
C GLN A 355 -11.78 19.96 21.03
N SER A 356 -11.60 20.73 19.95
CA SER A 356 -12.34 21.97 19.71
C SER A 356 -13.86 21.75 19.61
N LEU A 357 -14.30 20.55 19.24
CA LEU A 357 -15.73 20.22 19.07
C LEU A 357 -16.42 19.84 20.38
N SER A 358 -15.70 19.71 21.50
CA SER A 358 -16.27 19.36 22.81
C SER A 358 -17.20 18.14 22.76
N LEU A 359 -16.72 17.06 22.12
CA LEU A 359 -17.50 15.86 21.84
C LEU A 359 -18.11 15.23 23.10
N LEU A 360 -19.33 14.73 22.97
CA LEU A 360 -20.06 13.97 24.00
C LEU A 360 -19.42 12.57 24.20
N PRO A 361 -19.66 11.91 25.35
CA PRO A 361 -19.21 10.55 25.58
C PRO A 361 -19.64 9.59 24.46
N VAL A 362 -18.78 8.62 24.13
CA VAL A 362 -18.91 7.73 22.96
C VAL A 362 -20.22 6.93 22.92
N ASP A 363 -20.86 6.69 24.08
CA ASP A 363 -22.16 6.01 24.17
C ASP A 363 -23.31 6.80 23.50
N ASN A 364 -23.10 8.08 23.22
CA ASN A 364 -24.06 8.92 22.49
C ASN A 364 -23.97 8.73 20.97
N ILE A 365 -22.94 8.05 20.45
CA ILE A 365 -22.79 7.83 19.02
C ILE A 365 -23.88 6.84 18.55
N PRO A 366 -24.65 7.15 17.49
CA PRO A 366 -25.73 6.28 17.04
C PRO A 366 -25.22 4.86 16.71
N PRO A 367 -25.86 3.79 17.23
CA PRO A 367 -25.39 2.42 17.00
C PRO A 367 -25.27 2.03 15.52
N ARG A 368 -26.10 2.63 14.64
CA ARG A 368 -26.01 2.42 13.19
C ARG A 368 -24.68 2.91 12.60
N VAL A 369 -24.12 4.00 13.13
CA VAL A 369 -22.83 4.56 12.69
C VAL A 369 -21.69 3.68 13.19
N VAL A 370 -21.74 3.25 14.45
CA VAL A 370 -20.74 2.31 14.99
C VAL A 370 -20.71 1.02 14.16
N ARG A 371 -21.88 0.48 13.79
CA ARG A 371 -21.97 -0.71 12.92
C ARG A 371 -21.41 -0.47 11.52
N LEU A 372 -21.68 0.70 10.92
CA LEU A 372 -21.13 1.07 9.61
C LEU A 372 -19.61 0.92 9.61
N PHE A 373 -18.92 1.61 10.53
CA PHE A 373 -17.46 1.59 10.56
C PHE A 373 -16.89 0.26 11.04
N THR A 374 -17.53 -0.40 12.01
CA THR A 374 -17.13 -1.75 12.44
C THR A 374 -17.17 -2.75 11.27
N SER A 375 -18.20 -2.66 10.41
CA SER A 375 -18.32 -3.55 9.24
C SER A 375 -17.28 -3.28 8.15
N ALA A 376 -16.69 -2.08 8.14
CA ALA A 376 -15.65 -1.69 7.20
C ALA A 376 -14.24 -2.06 7.69
N VAL A 377 -14.05 -2.41 8.96
CA VAL A 377 -12.76 -2.87 9.48
C VAL A 377 -12.37 -4.21 8.85
N LYS A 378 -11.15 -4.29 8.31
CA LYS A 378 -10.57 -5.54 7.82
C LYS A 378 -10.40 -6.50 9.00
N GLN A 379 -11.11 -7.62 8.99
CA GLN A 379 -10.85 -8.69 9.95
C GLN A 379 -9.57 -9.40 9.56
N GLN A 380 -8.66 -9.62 10.51
CA GLN A 380 -7.55 -10.56 10.28
C GLN A 380 -8.16 -11.93 9.95
N ALA A 381 -7.70 -12.54 8.86
CA ALA A 381 -7.86 -13.98 8.74
C ALA A 381 -7.23 -14.62 9.99
N PRO A 382 -7.89 -15.58 10.66
CA PRO A 382 -7.25 -16.29 11.74
C PRO A 382 -5.90 -16.81 11.24
N ALA A 383 -4.82 -16.52 11.97
CA ALA A 383 -3.51 -17.07 11.67
C ALA A 383 -3.67 -18.57 11.37
N PRO A 384 -3.01 -19.11 10.32
CA PRO A 384 -3.04 -20.54 10.09
C PRO A 384 -2.66 -21.20 11.41
N ALA A 385 -3.55 -22.05 11.94
CA ALA A 385 -3.26 -22.79 13.14
C ALA A 385 -1.87 -23.42 12.97
N ALA A 386 -0.95 -23.10 13.88
CA ALA A 386 0.34 -23.76 13.90
C ALA A 386 0.09 -25.26 13.77
N PRO A 387 0.81 -25.99 12.90
CA PRO A 387 0.57 -27.40 12.69
C PRO A 387 0.60 -28.07 14.06
N VAL A 388 -0.50 -28.74 14.40
CA VAL A 388 -0.64 -29.49 15.63
C VAL A 388 0.43 -30.57 15.61
N THR A 389 1.56 -30.31 16.25
CA THR A 389 2.52 -31.35 16.56
C THR A 389 1.85 -32.23 17.60
N ASN A 390 1.29 -33.34 17.12
CA ASN A 390 0.89 -34.47 17.94
C ASN A 390 2.10 -34.93 18.77
N THR A 391 2.30 -34.31 19.91
CA THR A 391 3.19 -34.82 20.95
C THR A 391 2.34 -35.69 21.85
N VAL A 392 2.56 -36.98 21.73
CA VAL A 392 2.03 -38.02 22.61
C VAL A 392 2.39 -37.64 24.06
N PRO A 393 1.42 -37.63 25.00
CA PRO A 393 1.72 -37.26 26.38
C PRO A 393 2.59 -38.33 27.04
N MET A 394 3.75 -37.94 27.55
CA MET A 394 4.51 -38.77 28.48
C MET A 394 4.00 -38.60 29.92
N PRO A 395 4.16 -39.63 30.79
CA PRO A 395 3.48 -39.69 32.08
C PRO A 395 4.05 -38.69 33.08
N VAL A 396 3.12 -38.19 33.91
CA VAL A 396 3.32 -37.24 35.00
C VAL A 396 4.33 -37.77 36.03
N THR A 397 5.35 -36.98 36.33
CA THR A 397 6.12 -37.08 37.58
C THR A 397 6.13 -35.73 38.32
N SER A 398 6.09 -35.82 39.64
CA SER A 398 5.81 -34.82 40.70
C SER A 398 6.63 -33.50 40.67
N PRO A 399 6.24 -32.48 41.46
CA PRO A 399 6.52 -31.06 41.15
C PRO A 399 7.93 -30.61 41.53
N VAL A 400 8.55 -29.83 40.63
CA VAL A 400 9.83 -29.15 40.84
C VAL A 400 9.57 -27.74 41.43
N PRO A 401 10.36 -27.24 42.40
CA PRO A 401 10.11 -25.97 43.09
C PRO A 401 10.34 -24.74 42.20
N ALA A 402 9.65 -23.64 42.51
CA ALA A 402 9.74 -22.37 41.80
C ALA A 402 11.18 -21.82 41.75
N PRO A 403 11.65 -21.24 40.62
CA PRO A 403 12.98 -20.66 40.54
C PRO A 403 13.03 -19.29 41.24
N ILE A 404 14.13 -19.07 41.96
CA ILE A 404 14.54 -17.81 42.60
C ILE A 404 14.96 -16.80 41.50
N PRO A 405 14.72 -15.48 41.64
CA PRO A 405 15.06 -14.50 40.61
C PRO A 405 16.59 -14.35 40.46
N GLN A 406 17.10 -14.47 39.23
CA GLN A 406 18.50 -14.18 38.91
C GLN A 406 18.69 -12.73 38.44
N PRO A 407 19.88 -12.11 38.66
CA PRO A 407 20.15 -10.71 38.35
C PRO A 407 20.30 -10.47 36.84
N ALA A 408 19.81 -9.34 36.36
CA ALA A 408 19.92 -8.92 34.97
C ALA A 408 21.38 -8.66 34.56
N ILE A 409 21.87 -9.39 33.55
CA ILE A 409 23.15 -9.13 32.89
C ILE A 409 22.86 -8.16 31.73
N THR A 410 23.30 -6.91 31.84
CA THR A 410 23.16 -5.89 30.79
C THR A 410 24.31 -6.03 29.78
N ASN A 411 24.04 -6.60 28.60
CA ASN A 411 24.97 -6.55 27.47
C ASN A 411 24.78 -5.21 26.74
N ASN A 412 25.82 -4.40 26.57
CA ASN A 412 25.72 -3.14 25.82
C ASN A 412 26.15 -3.33 24.35
N CYS A 413 25.55 -2.57 23.43
CA CYS A 413 25.92 -2.60 22.01
C CYS A 413 27.37 -2.13 21.82
N PRO A 414 28.24 -2.89 21.13
CA PRO A 414 29.64 -2.56 20.97
C PRO A 414 29.91 -1.32 20.09
N LYS A 415 28.92 -0.88 19.30
CA LYS A 415 29.07 0.27 18.39
C LYS A 415 28.52 1.58 18.97
N CYS A 416 27.40 1.54 19.70
CA CYS A 416 26.75 2.76 20.21
C CYS A 416 26.54 2.78 21.74
N GLY A 417 26.96 1.74 22.46
CA GLY A 417 26.93 1.68 23.92
C GLY A 417 25.56 1.46 24.57
N GLN A 418 24.49 1.33 23.77
CA GLN A 418 23.12 1.12 24.27
C GLN A 418 22.96 -0.21 25.01
N PRO A 419 22.36 -0.25 26.22
CA PRO A 419 22.01 -1.49 26.91
C PRO A 419 21.01 -2.34 26.11
N LEU A 420 21.32 -3.61 25.92
CA LEU A 420 20.51 -4.58 25.18
C LEU A 420 19.72 -5.43 26.17
N ASN A 421 18.40 -5.25 26.17
CA ASN A 421 17.49 -6.09 26.93
C ASN A 421 17.00 -7.25 26.04
N GLY A 422 17.58 -8.44 26.25
CA GLY A 422 17.14 -9.69 25.61
C GLY A 422 17.90 -10.11 24.34
N GLN A 423 17.54 -11.28 23.80
CA GLN A 423 18.13 -11.87 22.59
C GLN A 423 17.68 -11.12 21.33
N THR A 424 18.33 -10.00 21.03
CA THR A 424 18.14 -9.26 19.77
C THR A 424 19.30 -9.54 18.82
N ASN A 425 19.00 -9.87 17.56
CA ASN A 425 20.03 -10.16 16.54
C ASN A 425 20.71 -8.89 16.02
N PHE A 426 20.10 -7.72 16.23
CA PHE A 426 20.58 -6.40 15.79
C PHE A 426 20.30 -5.35 16.86
N CYS A 427 21.17 -4.35 16.96
CA CYS A 427 20.98 -3.23 17.88
C CYS A 427 19.80 -2.37 17.43
N PRO A 428 18.80 -2.12 18.30
CA PRO A 428 17.62 -1.34 17.95
C PRO A 428 17.91 0.14 17.68
N ASN A 429 19.04 0.66 18.17
CA ASN A 429 19.41 2.06 18.00
C ASN A 429 20.24 2.30 16.72
N CYS A 430 21.20 1.44 16.41
CA CYS A 430 22.14 1.67 15.31
C CYS A 430 22.18 0.56 14.25
N GLY A 431 21.26 -0.41 14.32
CA GLY A 431 21.09 -1.48 13.33
C GLY A 431 22.26 -2.46 13.21
N THR A 432 23.22 -2.40 14.14
CA THR A 432 24.44 -3.22 14.07
C THR A 432 24.12 -4.67 14.46
N PRO A 433 24.48 -5.67 13.66
CA PRO A 433 24.30 -7.07 14.03
C PRO A 433 25.05 -7.37 15.32
N LEU A 434 24.36 -7.99 16.27
CA LEU A 434 24.86 -8.29 17.61
C LEU A 434 25.35 -9.74 17.74
N ASN A 435 25.09 -10.56 16.73
CA ASN A 435 25.61 -11.91 16.57
C ASN A 435 26.41 -11.96 15.25
N ALA A 436 27.69 -12.30 15.34
CA ALA A 436 28.50 -12.75 14.21
C ALA A 436 28.50 -14.28 14.18
#